data_AF-A0A653C5W9-F1
#
_entry.id   AF-A0A653C5W9-F1
#
_cell.length_a   1.000
_cell.length_b   1.000
_cell.length_c   1.000
_cell.angle_alpha   90.00
_cell.angle_beta   90.00
_cell.angle_gamma   90.00
#
_symmetry.space_group_name_H-M   'P 1'
#
loop_
_entity.id
_entity.type
_entity.pdbx_description
1 polymer ?
#
loop_
_entity_poly.entity_id
_entity_poly.type
_entity_poly.pdbx_seq_one_letter_code
_entity_poly.pdbx_strand_id
1 'polypeptide(L)'
;MITSSFHVSPDDSFKNGYFSHLASLLNGREKIVCLLIDEIYVKAGLQYKSNNITGYASNNSNQLAKTVMAFMISSAFGHFKEVIGLVPVYNITGIDLKQYVLDAVNSVQNYGFKVLCIIADNSRLNQNAFNQLSHQFYIENPKFVNEKIFILFDFVHIFKNIRNNWLNQKEVEKAFIFPDFNDYSIELKASFLDLRDLYKLEINKTTKRAFKLNEKSLYPNNLERQNVTLVDNIFHESTIAALQSCSIFGGTASFLQIIRNWWSVVNVKSNFKGQIKRNVLATPILSVSEDKLNFLKKFVEWLDAWHQSPTSKGLTQDTYNALKRSTLVLIEIIKYSFPKFDIDYILPGKFQTDNLEKRFSRYRNLSGCNYNVSVKQIYESEKKIRIQNLIKVGNMNDFKSINFDEQDHMDIENNVIDFSFVLRTNYLETYSLDKSVQTYICGYAAHSIQNNKNIACEECKQIVIKSKGESVEDDYFDYMQRGGLCIATDQIEFIYYHLCAIFEYIVNEPETLSKFLKKQNHKYLLASLALESLENDRFFIDFSVCPECGTSARKIYLIVALIFSNIVLHNFCKNKNNDVSTSKKRKMLTLQN
;
A
#
# COMPACT_ATOMS: atom_id res chain seq x y z
N MET A 1 8.07 12.54 38.93
CA MET A 1 8.22 11.18 39.49
C MET A 1 8.36 10.12 38.41
N ILE A 2 7.40 9.90 37.50
CA ILE A 2 7.49 8.84 36.47
C ILE A 2 8.73 8.97 35.56
N THR A 3 9.08 10.19 35.13
CA THR A 3 10.21 10.42 34.22
C THR A 3 11.58 10.21 34.86
N SER A 4 11.71 10.45 36.17
CA SER A 4 12.95 10.28 36.94
C SER A 4 13.17 8.84 37.38
N SER A 5 12.10 8.11 37.71
CA SER A 5 12.19 6.73 38.19
C SER A 5 12.56 5.72 37.09
N PHE A 6 12.15 5.98 35.84
CA PHE A 6 12.35 5.06 34.72
C PHE A 6 13.34 5.52 33.66
N HIS A 7 14.03 6.66 33.84
CA HIS A 7 14.96 7.23 32.85
C HIS A 7 14.38 7.32 31.43
N VAL A 8 13.14 7.78 31.29
CA VAL A 8 12.36 7.75 30.03
C VAL A 8 12.99 8.56 28.86
N SER A 9 14.01 9.38 29.13
CA SER A 9 14.67 10.19 28.11
C SER A 9 15.30 9.32 27.00
N PRO A 10 15.21 9.74 25.72
CA PRO A 10 15.92 9.09 24.63
C PRO A 10 17.42 9.42 24.60
N ASP A 11 17.87 10.38 25.42
CA ASP A 11 19.26 10.89 25.43
C ASP A 11 20.27 9.85 25.94
N ASP A 12 19.86 8.94 26.82
CA ASP A 12 20.64 7.76 27.25
C ASP A 12 20.20 6.55 26.43
N SER A 13 20.80 6.42 25.24
CA SER A 13 20.39 5.48 24.19
C SER A 13 20.44 4.01 24.61
N PHE A 14 21.22 3.64 25.63
CA PHE A 14 21.48 2.24 25.98
C PHE A 14 21.59 1.93 27.49
N LYS A 15 21.15 2.84 28.38
CA LYS A 15 20.98 2.57 29.82
C LYS A 15 19.62 3.07 30.29
N ASN A 16 18.59 2.25 30.15
CA ASN A 16 17.23 2.69 30.43
C ASN A 16 16.37 1.63 31.14
N GLY A 17 16.00 1.93 32.40
CA GLY A 17 15.08 1.09 33.19
C GLY A 17 13.69 0.94 32.56
N TYR A 18 13.29 1.88 31.69
CA TYR A 18 12.05 1.82 30.89
C TYR A 18 11.92 0.51 30.11
N PHE A 19 12.97 0.08 29.41
CA PHE A 19 12.87 -1.12 28.56
C PHE A 19 12.81 -2.41 29.36
N SER A 20 13.52 -2.47 30.49
CA SER A 20 13.44 -3.62 31.39
C SER A 20 12.04 -3.74 32.01
N HIS A 21 11.42 -2.61 32.36
CA HIS A 21 10.04 -2.57 32.82
C HIS A 21 9.05 -2.98 31.71
N LEU A 22 9.19 -2.46 30.49
CA LEU A 22 8.36 -2.89 29.37
C LEU A 22 8.51 -4.40 29.11
N ALA A 23 9.73 -4.93 29.12
CA ALA A 23 9.97 -6.35 28.96
C ALA A 23 9.31 -7.19 30.05
N SER A 24 9.18 -6.69 31.29
CA SER A 24 8.51 -7.43 32.36
C SER A 24 6.99 -7.49 32.18
N LEU A 25 6.40 -6.56 31.42
CA LEU A 25 4.95 -6.53 31.12
C LEU A 25 4.54 -7.42 29.93
N LEU A 26 5.50 -7.85 29.11
CA LEU A 26 5.24 -8.63 27.89
C LEU A 26 5.30 -10.14 28.17
N ASN A 27 4.54 -10.91 27.40
CA ASN A 27 4.66 -12.37 27.37
C ASN A 27 5.93 -12.82 26.61
N GLY A 28 6.28 -14.11 26.70
CA GLY A 28 7.51 -14.65 26.10
C GLY A 28 7.60 -14.44 24.58
N ARG A 29 6.50 -14.67 23.85
CA ARG A 29 6.45 -14.48 22.39
C ARG A 29 6.65 -13.02 21.97
N GLU A 30 6.14 -12.07 22.75
CA GLU A 30 6.26 -10.64 22.45
C GLU A 30 7.68 -10.11 22.66
N LYS A 31 8.47 -10.79 23.51
CA LYS A 31 9.88 -10.46 23.76
C LYS A 31 10.80 -10.89 22.63
N ILE A 32 10.33 -11.70 21.68
CA ILE A 32 11.10 -12.04 20.47
C ILE A 32 10.91 -10.89 19.47
N VAL A 33 11.99 -10.17 19.19
CA VAL A 33 11.96 -8.89 18.47
C VAL A 33 12.88 -8.86 17.26
N CYS A 34 12.50 -8.07 16.27
CA CYS A 34 13.35 -7.62 15.17
C CYS A 34 13.92 -6.24 15.52
N LEU A 35 15.22 -6.07 15.32
CA LEU A 35 15.91 -4.78 15.38
C LEU A 35 15.82 -4.10 14.01
N LEU A 36 15.08 -3.00 13.93
CA LEU A 36 14.88 -2.19 12.73
C LEU A 36 15.84 -1.00 12.77
N ILE A 37 16.50 -0.74 11.65
CA ILE A 37 17.50 0.33 11.49
C ILE A 37 17.12 1.19 10.30
N ASP A 38 17.09 2.50 10.52
CA ASP A 38 16.90 3.49 9.47
C ASP A 38 17.41 4.86 9.93
N GLU A 39 17.54 5.80 9.00
CA GLU A 39 17.99 7.16 9.28
C GLU A 39 16.93 8.21 8.99
N ILE A 40 16.92 9.27 9.81
CA ILE A 40 16.14 10.48 9.54
C ILE A 40 17.09 11.66 9.34
N TYR A 41 16.93 12.35 8.21
CA TYR A 41 17.61 13.61 7.94
C TYR A 41 17.08 14.71 8.86
N VAL A 42 18.00 15.45 9.46
CA VAL A 42 17.69 16.55 10.39
C VAL A 42 18.25 17.87 9.89
N LYS A 43 17.62 18.96 10.31
CA LYS A 43 18.19 20.29 10.13
C LYS A 43 19.41 20.44 11.04
N ALA A 44 20.60 20.48 10.44
CA ALA A 44 21.83 20.75 11.17
C ALA A 44 21.74 22.12 11.87
N GLY A 45 21.99 22.13 13.18
CA GLY A 45 21.90 23.35 13.98
C GLY A 45 21.97 23.05 15.47
N LEU A 46 22.47 24.01 16.24
CA LEU A 46 22.50 23.94 17.69
C LEU A 46 21.24 24.54 18.29
N GLN A 47 20.77 23.92 19.37
CA GLN A 47 19.64 24.42 20.15
C GLN A 47 19.98 24.38 21.63
N TYR A 48 19.80 25.51 22.30
CA TYR A 48 19.97 25.65 23.74
C TYR A 48 18.61 25.61 24.45
N LYS A 49 18.49 24.82 25.52
CA LYS A 49 17.34 24.83 26.44
C LYS A 49 17.71 24.16 27.75
N SER A 50 17.24 24.76 28.86
CA SER A 50 17.43 24.20 30.20
C SER A 50 18.91 23.87 30.48
N ASN A 51 19.80 24.82 30.18
CA ASN A 51 21.25 24.70 30.33
C ASN A 51 21.94 23.63 29.48
N ASN A 52 21.22 22.97 28.56
CA ASN A 52 21.78 21.96 27.66
C ASN A 52 21.86 22.46 26.22
N ILE A 53 22.97 22.16 25.57
CA ILE A 53 23.18 22.36 24.12
C ILE A 53 22.95 21.01 23.43
N THR A 54 22.16 21.01 22.37
CA THR A 54 21.83 19.82 21.58
C THR A 54 22.07 20.09 20.09
N GLY A 55 22.43 19.05 19.33
CA GLY A 55 22.63 19.15 17.88
C GLY A 55 24.00 18.69 17.38
N TYR A 56 24.96 18.44 18.26
CA TYR A 56 26.24 17.82 17.90
C TYR A 56 26.06 16.34 17.54
N ALA A 57 26.94 15.83 16.69
CA ALA A 57 27.00 14.43 16.33
C ALA A 57 27.71 13.61 17.43
N SER A 58 27.16 12.45 17.78
CA SER A 58 27.73 11.52 18.76
C SER A 58 29.05 10.90 18.28
N ASN A 59 29.21 10.70 16.97
CA ASN A 59 30.44 10.16 16.39
C ASN A 59 31.51 11.23 16.08
N ASN A 60 31.17 12.52 16.21
CA ASN A 60 32.11 13.62 16.05
C ASN A 60 31.61 14.86 16.79
N SER A 61 32.15 15.08 18.00
CA SER A 61 31.73 16.17 18.89
C SER A 61 31.94 17.58 18.33
N ASN A 62 32.76 17.73 17.29
CA ASN A 62 33.05 19.02 16.66
C ASN A 62 32.13 19.33 15.47
N GLN A 63 31.28 18.39 15.07
CA GLN A 63 30.40 18.52 13.90
C GLN A 63 28.93 18.49 14.31
N LEU A 64 28.12 19.24 13.56
CA LEU A 64 26.66 19.21 13.72
C LEU A 64 26.10 17.94 13.08
N ALA A 65 25.16 17.30 13.77
CA ALA A 65 24.47 16.14 13.23
C ALA A 65 23.65 16.51 11.99
N LYS A 66 23.77 15.68 10.95
CA LYS A 66 23.00 15.80 9.70
C LYS A 66 21.90 14.75 9.61
N THR A 67 22.09 13.63 10.27
CA THR A 67 21.11 12.55 10.38
C THR A 67 21.03 12.06 11.82
N VAL A 68 19.92 11.41 12.15
CA VAL A 68 19.77 10.63 13.38
C VAL A 68 19.57 9.18 12.96
N MET A 69 20.49 8.32 13.35
CA MET A 69 20.37 6.88 13.19
C MET A 69 19.40 6.35 14.24
N ALA A 70 18.32 5.71 13.80
CA ALA A 70 17.26 5.24 14.67
C ALA A 70 17.28 3.71 14.75
N PHE A 71 17.19 3.22 15.98
CA PHE A 71 17.09 1.80 16.29
C PHE A 71 15.74 1.56 16.95
N MET A 72 14.92 0.72 16.34
CA MET A 72 13.60 0.35 16.86
C MET A 72 13.52 -1.15 17.03
N ILE A 73 12.98 -1.63 18.15
CA ILE A 73 12.58 -3.02 18.26
C ILE A 73 11.10 -3.16 17.93
N SER A 74 10.74 -4.21 17.20
CA SER A 74 9.36 -4.61 16.94
C SER A 74 9.23 -6.09 17.20
N SER A 75 8.20 -6.50 17.95
CA SER A 75 7.92 -7.91 18.17
C SER A 75 7.67 -8.63 16.85
N ALA A 76 8.36 -9.75 16.64
CA ALA A 76 8.22 -10.60 15.47
C ALA A 76 6.85 -11.30 15.44
N PHE A 77 6.36 -11.69 16.61
CA PHE A 77 5.14 -12.50 16.79
C PHE A 77 4.05 -11.79 17.61
N GLY A 78 4.15 -10.46 17.76
CA GLY A 78 3.25 -9.66 18.57
C GLY A 78 3.04 -8.26 18.01
N HIS A 79 2.48 -7.36 18.83
CA HIS A 79 2.18 -5.98 18.44
C HIS A 79 3.14 -4.94 19.05
N PHE A 80 3.91 -5.33 20.05
CA PHE A 80 4.87 -4.46 20.73
C PHE A 80 5.90 -3.88 19.75
N LYS A 81 6.20 -2.58 19.91
CA LYS A 81 7.25 -1.88 19.16
C LYS A 81 7.67 -0.62 19.89
N GLU A 82 8.97 -0.36 19.94
CA GLU A 82 9.48 0.86 20.56
C GLU A 82 10.85 1.27 20.01
N VAL A 83 11.12 2.57 19.97
CA VAL A 83 12.44 3.09 19.61
C VAL A 83 13.38 2.93 20.79
N ILE A 84 14.42 2.12 20.63
CA ILE A 84 15.41 1.88 21.68
C ILE A 84 16.47 2.98 21.74
N GLY A 85 16.90 3.48 20.58
CA GLY A 85 18.01 4.42 20.48
C GLY A 85 17.87 5.36 19.30
N LEU A 86 18.30 6.60 19.50
CA LEU A 86 18.35 7.65 18.50
C LEU A 86 19.74 8.28 18.62
N VAL A 87 20.59 8.05 17.62
CA VAL A 87 21.99 8.47 17.65
C VAL A 87 22.21 9.55 16.59
N PRO A 88 22.40 10.82 16.97
CA PRO A 88 22.71 11.89 16.04
C PRO A 88 24.11 11.68 15.49
N VAL A 89 24.25 11.66 14.17
CA VAL A 89 25.52 11.32 13.50
C VAL A 89 25.88 12.30 12.38
N TYR A 90 27.17 12.34 12.07
CA TYR A 90 27.76 13.05 10.95
C TYR A 90 28.63 12.08 10.15
N ASN A 91 28.28 11.83 8.87
CA ASN A 91 29.04 10.96 7.96
C ASN A 91 29.42 9.60 8.58
N ILE A 92 28.43 8.76 8.86
CA ILE A 92 28.65 7.43 9.43
C ILE A 92 29.29 6.48 8.41
N THR A 93 30.26 5.67 8.85
CA THR A 93 30.85 4.60 8.04
C THR A 93 30.17 3.26 8.29
N GLY A 94 30.40 2.26 7.43
CA GLY A 94 29.90 0.90 7.64
C GLY A 94 30.44 0.24 8.92
N ILE A 95 31.65 0.61 9.35
CA ILE A 95 32.28 0.12 10.58
C ILE A 95 31.58 0.72 11.80
N ASP A 96 31.33 2.03 11.78
CA ASP A 96 30.61 2.72 12.86
C ASP A 96 29.21 2.14 13.03
N LEU A 97 28.50 1.94 11.91
CA LEU A 97 27.14 1.39 11.94
C LEU A 97 27.14 -0.05 12.48
N LYS A 98 28.10 -0.90 12.07
CA LYS A 98 28.27 -2.24 12.64
C LYS A 98 28.38 -2.18 14.16
N GLN A 99 29.19 -1.27 14.70
CA GLN A 99 29.36 -1.13 16.15
C GLN A 99 28.05 -0.73 16.84
N TYR A 100 27.36 0.29 16.33
CA TYR A 100 26.07 0.69 16.89
C TYR A 100 25.01 -0.42 16.85
N VAL A 101 25.01 -1.25 15.80
CA VAL A 101 24.12 -2.41 15.72
C VAL A 101 24.44 -3.44 16.79
N LEU A 102 25.71 -3.76 17.01
CA LEU A 102 26.12 -4.71 18.07
C LEU A 102 25.80 -4.17 19.47
N ASP A 103 26.03 -2.89 19.71
CA ASP A 103 25.70 -2.24 20.98
C ASP A 103 24.17 -2.25 21.24
N ALA A 104 23.38 -1.98 20.20
CA ALA A 104 21.93 -2.07 20.25
C ALA A 104 21.46 -3.50 20.54
N VAL A 105 22.01 -4.51 19.85
CA VAL A 105 21.70 -5.92 20.10
C VAL A 105 22.01 -6.29 21.55
N ASN A 106 23.21 -5.98 22.04
CA ASN A 106 23.60 -6.29 23.43
C ASN A 106 22.66 -5.62 24.44
N SER A 107 22.33 -4.35 24.23
CA SER A 107 21.44 -3.59 25.11
C SER A 107 20.03 -4.17 25.15
N VAL A 108 19.43 -4.44 23.98
CA VAL A 108 18.10 -5.05 23.86
C VAL A 108 18.03 -6.38 24.61
N GLN A 109 19.05 -7.20 24.46
CA GLN A 109 19.09 -8.51 25.12
C GLN A 109 19.32 -8.40 26.63
N ASN A 110 20.02 -7.36 27.09
CA ASN A 110 20.16 -7.05 28.51
C ASN A 110 18.88 -6.55 29.15
N TYR A 111 17.99 -5.92 28.39
CA TYR A 111 16.65 -5.53 28.86
C TYR A 111 15.65 -6.71 28.96
N GLY A 112 16.04 -7.92 28.55
CA GLY A 112 15.17 -9.10 28.63
C GLY A 112 14.40 -9.43 27.35
N PHE A 113 14.76 -8.81 26.22
CA PHE A 113 14.28 -9.20 24.90
C PHE A 113 15.22 -10.20 24.23
N LYS A 114 14.75 -10.82 23.15
CA LYS A 114 15.52 -11.74 22.32
C LYS A 114 15.49 -11.25 20.87
N VAL A 115 16.65 -10.87 20.34
CA VAL A 115 16.75 -10.37 18.96
C VAL A 115 16.75 -11.56 18.01
N LEU A 116 15.75 -11.64 17.14
CA LEU A 116 15.62 -12.67 16.10
C LEU A 116 16.27 -12.23 14.78
N CYS A 117 16.07 -10.97 14.40
CA CYS A 117 16.47 -10.46 13.09
C CYS A 117 16.88 -8.99 13.16
N ILE A 118 17.84 -8.60 12.34
CA ILE A 118 18.24 -7.21 12.06
C ILE A 118 17.73 -6.85 10.67
N ILE A 119 17.08 -5.70 10.54
CA ILE A 119 16.40 -5.27 9.31
C ILE A 119 16.75 -3.83 8.99
N ALA A 120 17.21 -3.57 7.76
CA ALA A 120 17.52 -2.23 7.27
C ALA A 120 17.21 -2.11 5.77
N ASP A 121 17.29 -0.90 5.21
CA ASP A 121 17.22 -0.72 3.76
C ASP A 121 18.46 -1.27 3.04
N ASN A 122 18.41 -1.37 1.71
CA ASN A 122 19.54 -1.84 0.89
C ASN A 122 20.49 -0.71 0.46
N SER A 123 20.66 0.34 1.27
CA SER A 123 21.62 1.41 0.99
C SER A 123 23.06 0.90 1.04
N ARG A 124 23.99 1.58 0.37
CA ARG A 124 25.41 1.19 0.33
C ARG A 124 26.03 1.14 1.73
N LEU A 125 25.62 2.05 2.62
CA LEU A 125 26.04 2.05 4.01
C LEU A 125 25.62 0.76 4.73
N ASN A 126 24.34 0.38 4.61
CA ASN A 126 23.79 -0.82 5.25
C ASN A 126 24.35 -2.10 4.65
N GLN A 127 24.55 -2.16 3.32
CA GLN A 127 25.25 -3.26 2.67
C GLN A 127 26.66 -3.45 3.25
N ASN A 128 27.44 -2.36 3.35
CA ASN A 128 28.79 -2.41 3.91
C ASN A 128 28.78 -2.89 5.37
N ALA A 129 27.90 -2.34 6.21
CA ALA A 129 27.77 -2.74 7.61
C ALA A 129 27.37 -4.22 7.76
N PHE A 130 26.40 -4.68 6.97
CA PHE A 130 25.93 -6.07 6.99
C PHE A 130 27.00 -7.05 6.51
N ASN A 131 27.75 -6.70 5.46
CA ASN A 131 28.87 -7.53 4.99
C ASN A 131 30.00 -7.63 6.01
N GLN A 132 30.22 -6.58 6.81
CA GLN A 132 31.18 -6.60 7.91
C GLN A 132 30.67 -7.34 9.16
N LEU A 133 29.35 -7.41 9.36
CA LEU A 133 28.74 -8.22 10.43
C LEU A 133 28.87 -9.70 10.12
N SER A 134 28.50 -10.10 8.91
CA SER A 134 28.61 -11.48 8.46
C SER A 134 28.51 -11.58 6.95
N HIS A 135 29.35 -12.44 6.36
CA HIS A 135 29.17 -12.89 4.99
C HIS A 135 28.01 -13.90 4.84
N GLN A 136 27.55 -14.46 5.96
CA GLN A 136 26.40 -15.35 6.01
C GLN A 136 25.11 -14.56 6.28
N PHE A 137 23.97 -15.24 6.16
CA PHE A 137 22.64 -14.69 6.35
C PHE A 137 22.27 -14.41 7.83
N TYR A 138 23.21 -14.60 8.74
CA TYR A 138 23.04 -14.42 10.18
C TYR A 138 24.39 -14.15 10.89
N ILE A 139 24.31 -13.71 12.14
CA ILE A 139 25.42 -13.73 13.11
C ILE A 139 25.06 -14.66 14.27
N GLU A 140 26.08 -15.20 14.94
CA GLU A 140 25.90 -15.87 16.23
C GLU A 140 25.45 -14.84 17.27
N ASN A 141 24.50 -15.24 18.10
CA ASN A 141 23.94 -14.35 19.10
C ASN A 141 24.95 -14.14 20.24
N PRO A 142 25.31 -12.88 20.57
CA PRO A 142 26.35 -12.59 21.56
C PRO A 142 25.95 -12.94 23.00
N LYS A 143 24.66 -13.15 23.29
CA LYS A 143 24.16 -13.48 24.63
C LYS A 143 23.67 -14.92 24.74
N PHE A 144 23.01 -15.43 23.70
CA PHE A 144 22.39 -16.75 23.71
C PHE A 144 23.20 -17.71 22.82
N VAL A 145 23.97 -18.60 23.45
CA VAL A 145 24.85 -19.55 22.76
C VAL A 145 24.03 -20.47 21.82
N ASN A 146 24.58 -20.78 20.64
CA ASN A 146 23.94 -21.60 19.59
C ASN A 146 22.64 -21.02 19.03
N GLU A 147 22.45 -19.70 19.15
CA GLU A 147 21.30 -19.02 18.57
C GLU A 147 21.73 -18.03 17.51
N LYS A 148 20.91 -17.92 16.46
CA LYS A 148 21.21 -17.08 15.30
C LYS A 148 20.41 -15.79 15.38
N ILE A 149 21.04 -14.68 14.97
CA ILE A 149 20.37 -13.43 14.65
C ILE A 149 20.45 -13.24 13.13
N PHE A 150 19.31 -13.29 12.46
CA PHE A 150 19.23 -13.17 11.00
C PHE A 150 19.44 -11.74 10.53
N ILE A 151 19.93 -11.55 9.31
CA ILE A 151 20.15 -10.23 8.71
C ILE A 151 19.41 -10.13 7.37
N LEU A 152 18.45 -9.21 7.31
CA LEU A 152 17.49 -9.09 6.22
C LEU A 152 17.42 -7.64 5.70
N PHE A 153 17.20 -7.46 4.40
CA PHE A 153 16.90 -6.14 3.84
C PHE A 153 15.38 -5.95 3.71
N ASP A 154 14.92 -4.73 3.94
CA ASP A 154 13.51 -4.43 3.93
C ASP A 154 12.84 -4.70 2.57
N PHE A 155 11.79 -5.52 2.60
CA PHE A 155 11.05 -5.95 1.42
C PHE A 155 10.36 -4.79 0.69
N VAL A 156 9.95 -3.74 1.41
CA VAL A 156 9.30 -2.56 0.80
C VAL A 156 10.31 -1.81 -0.06
N HIS A 157 11.53 -1.60 0.45
CA HIS A 157 12.63 -1.03 -0.33
C HIS A 157 13.04 -1.90 -1.52
N ILE A 158 13.10 -3.22 -1.36
CA ILE A 158 13.37 -4.14 -2.48
C ILE A 158 12.30 -4.00 -3.57
N PHE A 159 11.02 -3.93 -3.20
CA PHE A 159 9.92 -3.75 -4.14
C PHE A 159 10.01 -2.42 -4.89
N LYS A 160 10.36 -1.32 -4.20
CA LYS A 160 10.69 -0.02 -4.82
C LYS A 160 11.86 -0.15 -5.80
N ASN A 161 12.90 -0.89 -5.44
CA ASN A 161 14.09 -1.07 -6.27
C ASN A 161 13.79 -1.85 -7.55
N ILE A 162 12.98 -2.91 -7.50
CA ILE A 162 12.53 -3.65 -8.70
C ILE A 162 11.92 -2.69 -9.73
N ARG A 163 10.94 -1.87 -9.31
CA ARG A 163 10.34 -0.85 -10.18
C ARG A 163 11.35 0.19 -10.66
N ASN A 164 12.20 0.70 -9.77
CA ASN A 164 13.19 1.71 -10.13
C ASN A 164 14.23 1.18 -11.14
N ASN A 165 14.62 -0.09 -11.02
CA ASN A 165 15.51 -0.77 -11.96
C ASN A 165 14.84 -0.86 -13.34
N TRP A 166 13.54 -1.19 -13.37
CA TRP A 166 12.76 -1.24 -14.62
C TRP A 166 12.66 0.14 -15.28
N LEU A 167 12.31 1.17 -14.50
CA LEU A 167 12.23 2.55 -14.97
C LEU A 167 13.57 3.12 -15.46
N ASN A 168 14.69 2.60 -14.96
CA ASN A 168 16.04 3.04 -15.30
C ASN A 168 16.68 2.23 -16.45
N GLN A 169 15.97 1.26 -17.03
CA GLN A 169 16.43 0.61 -18.26
C GLN A 169 16.66 1.66 -19.35
N LYS A 170 17.77 1.52 -20.09
CA LYS A 170 18.24 2.53 -21.06
C LYS A 170 17.42 2.52 -22.35
N GLU A 171 16.85 1.38 -22.69
CA GLU A 171 16.11 1.20 -23.94
C GLU A 171 14.77 1.93 -23.91
N VAL A 172 14.27 2.28 -25.11
CA VAL A 172 13.02 3.04 -25.27
C VAL A 172 11.84 2.33 -24.62
N GLU A 173 11.73 1.02 -24.85
CA GLU A 173 10.67 0.17 -24.29
C GLU A 173 10.85 -0.11 -22.80
N LYS A 174 12.07 0.09 -22.28
CA LYS A 174 12.48 -0.26 -20.92
C LYS A 174 12.10 -1.70 -20.60
N ALA A 175 12.66 -2.64 -21.35
CA ALA A 175 12.29 -4.04 -21.26
C ALA A 175 13.17 -4.80 -20.26
N PHE A 176 12.54 -5.72 -19.52
CA PHE A 176 13.20 -6.83 -18.88
C PHE A 176 13.04 -8.08 -19.75
N ILE A 177 14.12 -8.83 -19.90
CA ILE A 177 14.14 -10.13 -20.58
C ILE A 177 14.41 -11.17 -19.51
N PHE A 178 13.49 -12.12 -19.32
CA PHE A 178 13.48 -13.04 -18.19
C PHE A 178 12.93 -14.41 -18.62
N PRO A 179 13.35 -15.52 -17.99
CA PRO A 179 12.81 -16.84 -18.28
C PRO A 179 11.37 -17.00 -17.79
N ASP A 180 10.56 -17.86 -18.42
CA ASP A 180 9.26 -18.25 -17.87
C ASP A 180 9.41 -18.86 -16.47
N PHE A 181 8.36 -18.75 -15.64
CA PHE A 181 8.44 -19.20 -14.26
C PHE A 181 8.42 -20.73 -14.12
N ASN A 182 7.85 -21.44 -15.08
CA ASN A 182 7.71 -22.89 -15.07
C ASN A 182 8.70 -23.59 -16.00
N ASP A 183 9.04 -22.96 -17.13
CA ASP A 183 10.00 -23.49 -18.09
C ASP A 183 11.11 -22.47 -18.39
N TYR A 184 12.29 -22.67 -17.79
CA TYR A 184 13.42 -21.75 -17.93
C TYR A 184 14.04 -21.71 -19.33
N SER A 185 13.62 -22.59 -20.25
CA SER A 185 14.03 -22.55 -21.65
C SER A 185 13.28 -21.49 -22.46
N ILE A 186 12.11 -21.06 -21.99
CA ILE A 186 11.27 -20.06 -22.65
C ILE A 186 11.68 -18.68 -22.15
N GLU A 187 12.09 -17.81 -23.07
CA GLU A 187 12.40 -16.41 -22.75
C GLU A 187 11.18 -15.53 -22.99
N LEU A 188 10.84 -14.71 -21.98
CA LEU A 188 9.76 -13.74 -22.01
C LEU A 188 10.30 -12.31 -21.90
N LYS A 189 9.51 -11.37 -22.42
CA LYS A 189 9.81 -9.93 -22.41
C LYS A 189 8.73 -9.16 -21.67
N ALA A 190 9.14 -8.38 -20.68
CA ALA A 190 8.27 -7.44 -19.96
C ALA A 190 8.69 -6.00 -20.26
N SER A 191 7.84 -5.27 -20.96
CA SER A 191 8.09 -3.91 -21.41
C SER A 191 7.35 -2.91 -20.52
N PHE A 192 8.05 -1.88 -20.03
CA PHE A 192 7.38 -0.81 -19.28
C PHE A 192 6.52 0.06 -20.21
N LEU A 193 6.78 0.03 -21.52
CA LEU A 193 5.96 0.73 -22.51
C LEU A 193 4.55 0.13 -22.58
N ASP A 194 4.40 -1.18 -22.39
CA ASP A 194 3.09 -1.86 -22.41
C ASP A 194 2.15 -1.28 -21.34
N LEU A 195 2.70 -0.96 -20.16
CA LEU A 195 1.97 -0.29 -19.08
C LEU A 195 1.53 1.13 -19.46
N ARG A 196 2.38 1.84 -20.21
CA ARG A 196 2.08 3.20 -20.69
C ARG A 196 1.04 3.16 -21.79
N ASP A 197 1.10 2.17 -22.67
CA ASP A 197 0.16 2.01 -23.76
C ASP A 197 -1.20 1.56 -23.24
N LEU A 198 -1.25 0.61 -22.29
CA LEU A 198 -2.46 0.28 -21.53
C LEU A 198 -3.08 1.54 -20.90
N TYR A 199 -2.26 2.37 -20.25
CA TYR A 199 -2.76 3.61 -19.65
C TYR A 199 -3.29 4.61 -20.68
N LYS A 200 -2.65 4.75 -21.85
CA LYS A 200 -3.15 5.62 -22.93
C LYS A 200 -4.48 5.13 -23.50
N LEU A 201 -4.66 3.82 -23.62
CA LEU A 201 -5.92 3.22 -24.09
C LEU A 201 -7.10 3.53 -23.15
N GLU A 202 -6.82 3.74 -21.85
CA GLU A 202 -7.85 3.96 -20.83
C GLU A 202 -7.93 5.42 -20.33
N ILE A 203 -7.02 6.31 -20.70
CA ILE A 203 -6.90 7.62 -20.02
C ILE A 203 -8.17 8.47 -20.15
N ASN A 204 -8.79 8.46 -21.33
CA ASN A 204 -10.00 9.23 -21.65
C ASN A 204 -11.30 8.48 -21.34
N LYS A 205 -11.23 7.22 -20.90
CA LYS A 205 -12.42 6.46 -20.55
C LYS A 205 -12.96 6.88 -19.18
N THR A 206 -14.29 6.90 -19.08
CA THR A 206 -15.05 7.20 -17.86
C THR A 206 -14.75 6.19 -16.74
N THR A 207 -14.55 4.92 -17.11
CA THR A 207 -14.17 3.83 -16.23
C THR A 207 -13.06 3.00 -16.87
N LYS A 208 -12.26 2.31 -16.04
CA LYS A 208 -10.96 1.73 -16.44
C LYS A 208 -10.78 0.34 -15.83
N ARG A 209 -10.19 -0.60 -16.58
CA ARG A 209 -9.81 -1.93 -16.07
C ARG A 209 -8.63 -1.80 -15.12
N ALA A 210 -7.60 -1.05 -15.50
CA ALA A 210 -6.44 -0.77 -14.66
C ALA A 210 -6.65 0.47 -13.75
N PHE A 211 -7.76 0.50 -13.00
CA PHE A 211 -8.23 1.69 -12.26
C PHE A 211 -7.26 2.26 -11.19
N LYS A 212 -6.24 1.50 -10.77
CA LYS A 212 -5.16 1.96 -9.88
C LYS A 212 -4.00 2.61 -10.63
N LEU A 213 -3.79 2.24 -11.89
CA LEU A 213 -2.70 2.75 -12.72
C LEU A 213 -2.93 4.24 -13.03
N ASN A 214 -1.90 5.05 -12.82
CA ASN A 214 -1.98 6.50 -12.98
C ASN A 214 -0.66 7.08 -13.49
N GLU A 215 -0.69 8.32 -13.99
CA GLU A 215 0.47 9.01 -14.55
C GLU A 215 1.66 9.01 -13.58
N LYS A 216 1.43 9.29 -12.29
CA LYS A 216 2.49 9.32 -11.27
C LYS A 216 3.16 7.96 -11.07
N SER A 217 2.44 6.87 -11.28
CA SER A 217 2.99 5.51 -11.17
C SER A 217 3.90 5.21 -12.37
N LEU A 218 3.57 5.72 -13.57
CA LEU A 218 4.29 5.48 -14.83
C LEU A 218 5.42 6.48 -15.10
N TYR A 219 5.30 7.69 -14.56
CA TYR A 219 6.23 8.80 -14.74
C TYR A 219 6.56 9.47 -13.39
N PRO A 220 7.06 8.70 -12.39
CA PRO A 220 7.34 9.26 -11.07
C PRO A 220 8.54 10.20 -11.10
N ASN A 221 8.42 11.33 -10.42
CA ASN A 221 9.58 12.16 -10.06
C ASN A 221 10.44 11.52 -8.95
N ASN A 222 11.55 12.17 -8.57
CA ASN A 222 12.49 11.63 -7.58
C ASN A 222 11.86 11.36 -6.20
N LEU A 223 10.91 12.18 -5.75
CA LEU A 223 10.20 11.97 -4.49
C LEU A 223 9.15 10.85 -4.63
N GLU A 224 8.41 10.83 -5.73
CA GLU A 224 7.42 9.80 -6.05
C GLU A 224 8.04 8.41 -6.21
N ARG A 225 9.32 8.33 -6.61
CA ARG A 225 10.11 7.09 -6.61
C ARG A 225 10.28 6.49 -5.20
N GLN A 226 10.06 7.23 -4.12
CA GLN A 226 10.07 6.66 -2.77
C GLN A 226 8.70 6.14 -2.32
N ASN A 227 7.63 6.40 -3.08
CA ASN A 227 6.28 6.00 -2.68
C ASN A 227 5.96 4.56 -3.12
N VAL A 228 5.84 3.65 -2.14
CA VAL A 228 5.46 2.25 -2.38
C VAL A 228 4.05 2.10 -2.98
N THR A 229 3.12 3.01 -2.68
CA THR A 229 1.75 2.95 -3.23
C THR A 229 1.76 3.06 -4.76
N LEU A 230 2.66 3.90 -5.30
CA LEU A 230 2.83 4.03 -6.75
C LEU A 230 3.47 2.78 -7.37
N VAL A 231 4.29 2.04 -6.60
CA VAL A 231 4.78 0.71 -7.01
C VAL A 231 3.62 -0.29 -7.02
N ASP A 232 2.84 -0.36 -5.94
CA ASP A 232 1.73 -1.31 -5.80
C ASP A 232 0.67 -1.10 -6.88
N ASN A 233 0.44 0.13 -7.35
CA ASN A 233 -0.45 0.41 -8.48
C ASN A 233 -0.03 -0.28 -9.78
N ILE A 234 1.28 -0.39 -10.04
CA ILE A 234 1.81 -1.05 -11.23
C ILE A 234 1.56 -2.55 -11.14
N PHE A 235 1.92 -3.16 -10.02
CA PHE A 235 1.75 -4.60 -9.76
C PHE A 235 0.38 -4.94 -9.18
N HIS A 236 -0.62 -4.06 -9.36
CA HIS A 236 -1.96 -4.29 -8.82
C HIS A 236 -2.67 -5.37 -9.64
N GLU A 237 -3.48 -6.20 -8.99
CA GLU A 237 -4.18 -7.33 -9.62
C GLU A 237 -5.03 -6.87 -10.81
N SER A 238 -5.70 -5.71 -10.70
CA SER A 238 -6.46 -5.12 -11.81
C SER A 238 -5.61 -4.71 -13.01
N THR A 239 -4.35 -4.30 -12.78
CA THR A 239 -3.42 -3.94 -13.86
C THR A 239 -2.95 -5.21 -14.57
N ILE A 240 -2.68 -6.27 -13.81
CA ILE A 240 -2.29 -7.57 -14.35
C ILE A 240 -3.44 -8.17 -15.17
N ALA A 241 -4.66 -8.18 -14.62
CA ALA A 241 -5.87 -8.63 -15.30
C ALA A 241 -6.09 -7.88 -16.62
N ALA A 242 -5.94 -6.56 -16.59
CA ALA A 242 -6.09 -5.73 -17.78
C ALA A 242 -5.04 -6.08 -18.85
N LEU A 243 -3.78 -6.29 -18.47
CA LEU A 243 -2.74 -6.72 -19.40
C LEU A 243 -3.01 -8.12 -19.97
N GLN A 244 -3.50 -9.06 -19.15
CA GLN A 244 -3.80 -10.43 -19.62
C GLN A 244 -4.98 -10.48 -20.57
N SER A 245 -5.98 -9.61 -20.37
CA SER A 245 -7.10 -9.46 -21.32
C SER A 245 -6.66 -8.92 -22.69
N CYS A 246 -5.38 -8.52 -22.85
CA CYS A 246 -4.78 -8.10 -24.10
C CYS A 246 -3.63 -9.06 -24.48
N SER A 247 -3.85 -9.92 -25.47
CA SER A 247 -2.89 -10.95 -25.90
C SER A 247 -1.47 -10.44 -26.20
N ILE A 248 -1.34 -9.18 -26.61
CA ILE A 248 -0.08 -8.51 -26.94
C ILE A 248 0.83 -8.33 -25.70
N PHE A 249 0.26 -8.21 -24.49
CA PHE A 249 1.01 -7.85 -23.28
C PHE A 249 1.33 -9.03 -22.36
N GLY A 250 1.25 -10.26 -22.86
CA GLY A 250 1.37 -11.49 -22.07
C GLY A 250 2.67 -11.58 -21.26
N GLY A 251 3.83 -11.23 -21.86
CA GLY A 251 5.11 -11.27 -21.15
C GLY A 251 5.18 -10.28 -19.97
N THR A 252 4.66 -9.05 -20.16
CA THR A 252 4.57 -8.04 -19.10
C THR A 252 3.62 -8.51 -17.99
N ALA A 253 2.46 -9.06 -18.34
CA ALA A 253 1.53 -9.64 -17.37
C ALA A 253 2.18 -10.74 -16.52
N SER A 254 2.87 -11.69 -17.16
CA SER A 254 3.58 -12.79 -16.46
C SER A 254 4.60 -12.26 -15.47
N PHE A 255 5.43 -11.29 -15.86
CA PHE A 255 6.40 -10.67 -14.96
C PHE A 255 5.73 -10.02 -13.75
N LEU A 256 4.69 -9.20 -13.97
CA LEU A 256 3.98 -8.56 -12.86
C LEU A 256 3.37 -9.60 -11.92
N GLN A 257 2.85 -10.70 -12.46
CA GLN A 257 2.24 -11.75 -11.67
C GLN A 257 3.25 -12.46 -10.76
N ILE A 258 4.44 -12.78 -11.27
CA ILE A 258 5.52 -13.41 -10.48
C ILE A 258 5.89 -12.50 -9.30
N ILE A 259 6.14 -11.22 -9.56
CA ILE A 259 6.50 -10.25 -8.51
C ILE A 259 5.33 -10.01 -7.55
N ARG A 260 4.08 -9.97 -8.05
CA ARG A 260 2.88 -9.80 -7.22
C ARG A 260 2.65 -11.00 -6.30
N ASN A 261 2.91 -12.22 -6.77
CA ASN A 261 2.83 -13.42 -5.95
C ASN A 261 3.86 -13.37 -4.81
N TRP A 262 5.12 -13.04 -5.12
CA TRP A 262 6.16 -12.80 -4.12
C TRP A 262 5.76 -11.73 -3.10
N TRP A 263 5.29 -10.58 -3.57
CA TRP A 263 4.84 -9.49 -2.70
C TRP A 263 3.66 -9.89 -1.81
N SER A 264 2.74 -10.72 -2.32
CA SER A 264 1.57 -11.19 -1.58
C SER A 264 1.97 -12.05 -0.38
N VAL A 265 3.03 -12.85 -0.51
CA VAL A 265 3.59 -13.68 0.58
C VAL A 265 4.38 -12.83 1.57
N VAL A 266 5.33 -12.01 1.11
CA VAL A 266 6.24 -11.30 2.03
C VAL A 266 5.60 -10.11 2.76
N ASN A 267 4.44 -9.63 2.30
CA ASN A 267 3.73 -8.47 2.87
C ASN A 267 2.44 -8.85 3.63
N VAL A 268 2.34 -10.06 4.18
CA VAL A 268 1.22 -10.47 5.04
C VAL A 268 1.39 -9.86 6.44
N LYS A 269 0.49 -8.93 6.81
CA LYS A 269 0.56 -8.14 8.06
C LYS A 269 -0.57 -8.45 9.05
N SER A 270 -1.55 -9.26 8.65
CA SER A 270 -2.74 -9.59 9.44
C SER A 270 -3.20 -11.00 9.12
N ASN A 271 -3.74 -11.69 10.12
CA ASN A 271 -4.23 -13.07 10.01
C ASN A 271 -5.36 -13.21 9.00
N PHE A 272 -6.19 -12.17 8.90
CA PHE A 272 -7.40 -12.20 8.09
C PHE A 272 -7.17 -11.72 6.65
N LYS A 273 -5.96 -11.24 6.30
CA LYS A 273 -5.68 -10.65 4.98
C LYS A 273 -5.97 -11.63 3.84
N GLY A 274 -5.48 -12.86 3.96
CA GLY A 274 -5.68 -13.91 2.95
C GLY A 274 -7.15 -14.34 2.83
N GLN A 275 -7.85 -14.46 3.96
CA GLN A 275 -9.28 -14.80 3.99
C GLN A 275 -10.14 -13.70 3.35
N ILE A 276 -9.96 -12.45 3.75
CA ILE A 276 -10.70 -11.29 3.21
C ILE A 276 -10.48 -11.16 1.70
N LYS A 277 -9.23 -11.36 1.24
CA LYS A 277 -8.89 -11.28 -0.19
C LYS A 277 -9.11 -12.58 -0.98
N ARG A 278 -9.51 -13.66 -0.31
CA ARG A 278 -9.58 -15.02 -0.87
C ARG A 278 -8.32 -15.39 -1.65
N ASN A 279 -7.15 -15.00 -1.11
CA ASN A 279 -5.86 -15.22 -1.72
C ASN A 279 -4.99 -16.07 -0.79
N VAL A 280 -4.75 -17.31 -1.21
CA VAL A 280 -3.96 -18.32 -0.46
C VAL A 280 -2.55 -17.82 -0.19
N LEU A 281 -1.90 -17.16 -1.15
CA LEU A 281 -0.54 -16.61 -0.99
C LEU A 281 -0.48 -15.49 0.05
N ALA A 282 -1.59 -14.81 0.33
CA ALA A 282 -1.69 -13.74 1.31
C ALA A 282 -2.17 -14.20 2.70
N THR A 283 -2.22 -15.51 2.95
CA THR A 283 -2.51 -16.09 4.27
C THR A 283 -1.25 -16.12 5.16
N PRO A 284 -1.40 -16.14 6.49
CA PRO A 284 -0.29 -16.41 7.41
C PRO A 284 0.39 -17.73 7.07
N ILE A 285 1.67 -17.84 7.42
CA ILE A 285 2.39 -19.11 7.35
C ILE A 285 2.12 -19.83 8.67
N LEU A 286 1.55 -21.03 8.61
CA LEU A 286 1.17 -21.89 9.73
C LEU A 286 2.18 -23.02 9.95
N SER A 287 2.93 -23.42 8.91
CA SER A 287 3.95 -24.47 9.03
C SER A 287 5.11 -24.33 8.03
N VAL A 288 6.16 -25.15 8.23
CA VAL A 288 7.35 -25.21 7.36
C VAL A 288 7.07 -25.96 6.04
N SER A 289 6.07 -26.82 5.99
CA SER A 289 5.74 -27.65 4.83
C SER A 289 4.74 -27.00 3.85
N GLU A 290 4.58 -25.68 3.89
CA GLU A 290 3.61 -24.99 3.05
C GLU A 290 4.09 -24.70 1.63
N ASP A 291 3.15 -24.70 0.68
CA ASP A 291 3.35 -24.32 -0.72
C ASP A 291 3.95 -22.91 -0.88
N LYS A 292 3.68 -22.01 0.07
CA LYS A 292 4.28 -20.66 0.08
C LYS A 292 5.80 -20.71 0.18
N LEU A 293 6.37 -21.62 0.97
CA LEU A 293 7.83 -21.77 1.08
C LEU A 293 8.42 -22.40 -0.19
N ASN A 294 7.72 -23.36 -0.80
CA ASN A 294 8.13 -23.93 -2.08
C ASN A 294 8.11 -22.89 -3.20
N PHE A 295 7.07 -22.05 -3.23
CA PHE A 295 7.03 -20.90 -4.12
C PHE A 295 8.20 -19.94 -3.91
N LEU A 296 8.54 -19.59 -2.66
CA LEU A 296 9.68 -18.71 -2.37
C LEU A 296 11.03 -19.31 -2.80
N LYS A 297 11.22 -20.63 -2.65
CA LYS A 297 12.42 -21.33 -3.15
C LYS A 297 12.48 -21.28 -4.67
N LYS A 298 11.40 -21.67 -5.35
CA LYS A 298 11.28 -21.61 -6.81
C LYS A 298 11.47 -20.19 -7.34
N PHE A 299 11.00 -19.17 -6.61
CA PHE A 299 11.21 -17.77 -6.95
C PHE A 299 12.69 -17.38 -6.92
N VAL A 300 13.47 -17.89 -5.95
CA VAL A 300 14.92 -17.66 -5.90
C VAL A 300 15.63 -18.41 -7.03
N GLU A 301 15.24 -19.63 -7.36
CA GLU A 301 15.78 -20.39 -8.49
C GLU A 301 15.52 -19.67 -9.82
N TRP A 302 14.29 -19.18 -10.02
CA TRP A 302 13.92 -18.36 -11.18
C TRP A 302 14.73 -17.07 -11.25
N LEU A 303 14.96 -16.42 -10.10
CA LEU A 303 15.77 -15.20 -10.03
C LEU A 303 17.24 -15.47 -10.39
N ASP A 304 17.79 -16.61 -9.99
CA ASP A 304 19.15 -17.05 -10.34
C ASP A 304 19.26 -17.33 -11.84
N ALA A 305 18.30 -18.04 -12.42
CA ALA A 305 18.23 -18.29 -13.86
C ALA A 305 18.13 -16.98 -14.65
N TRP A 306 17.29 -16.05 -14.18
CA TRP A 306 17.15 -14.74 -14.78
C TRP A 306 18.47 -13.95 -14.76
N HIS A 307 19.17 -13.93 -13.62
CA HIS A 307 20.42 -13.19 -13.47
C HIS A 307 21.58 -13.79 -14.29
N GLN A 308 21.60 -15.11 -14.46
CA GLN A 308 22.64 -15.80 -15.23
C GLN A 308 22.43 -15.75 -16.74
N SER A 309 21.22 -15.37 -17.19
CA SER A 309 20.93 -15.32 -18.62
C SER A 309 21.83 -14.28 -19.33
N PRO A 310 22.53 -14.66 -20.42
CA PRO A 310 23.46 -13.79 -21.14
C PRO A 310 22.75 -12.63 -21.87
N THR A 311 21.46 -12.78 -22.16
CA THR A 311 20.58 -11.77 -22.76
C THR A 311 19.93 -10.88 -21.70
N SER A 312 20.16 -11.13 -20.39
CA SER A 312 19.42 -10.48 -19.31
C SER A 312 19.71 -8.99 -19.24
N LYS A 313 18.67 -8.20 -19.48
CA LYS A 313 18.57 -6.81 -19.01
C LYS A 313 17.88 -6.82 -17.66
N GLY A 314 18.52 -7.45 -16.68
CA GLY A 314 17.90 -7.79 -15.40
C GLY A 314 17.95 -6.68 -14.36
N LEU A 315 17.85 -7.09 -13.11
CA LEU A 315 18.07 -6.24 -11.94
C LEU A 315 19.56 -5.88 -11.80
N THR A 316 19.86 -4.74 -11.17
CA THR A 316 21.23 -4.43 -10.74
C THR A 316 21.72 -5.47 -9.75
N GLN A 317 23.04 -5.68 -9.69
CA GLN A 317 23.66 -6.64 -8.76
C GLN A 317 23.17 -6.45 -7.32
N ASP A 318 23.12 -5.20 -6.85
CA ASP A 318 22.67 -4.87 -5.50
C ASP A 318 21.19 -5.24 -5.27
N THR A 319 20.32 -5.01 -6.25
CA THR A 319 18.88 -5.31 -6.14
C THR A 319 18.65 -6.82 -6.18
N TYR A 320 19.32 -7.52 -7.09
CA TYR A 320 19.30 -8.98 -7.18
C TYR A 320 19.79 -9.62 -5.88
N ASN A 321 20.98 -9.22 -5.39
CA ASN A 321 21.55 -9.75 -4.16
C ASN A 321 20.63 -9.54 -2.95
N ALA A 322 20.03 -8.35 -2.81
CA ALA A 322 19.14 -8.06 -1.70
C ALA A 322 17.81 -8.83 -1.78
N LEU A 323 17.24 -8.97 -2.98
CA LEU A 323 16.02 -9.75 -3.22
C LEU A 323 16.25 -11.23 -2.92
N LYS A 324 17.33 -11.81 -3.45
CA LYS A 324 17.74 -13.20 -3.19
C LYS A 324 17.99 -13.44 -1.70
N ARG A 325 18.88 -12.63 -1.09
CA ARG A 325 19.25 -12.75 0.32
C ARG A 325 18.02 -12.68 1.22
N SER A 326 17.20 -11.65 1.08
CA SER A 326 16.08 -11.42 2.01
C SER A 326 15.00 -12.50 1.87
N THR A 327 14.79 -13.02 0.65
CA THR A 327 13.87 -14.14 0.42
C THR A 327 14.38 -15.43 1.06
N LEU A 328 15.67 -15.77 0.90
CA LEU A 328 16.28 -16.93 1.54
C LEU A 328 16.30 -16.81 3.07
N VAL A 329 16.67 -15.64 3.60
CA VAL A 329 16.67 -15.36 5.04
C VAL A 329 15.27 -15.54 5.63
N LEU A 330 14.22 -15.08 4.94
CA LEU A 330 12.84 -15.27 5.41
C LEU A 330 12.49 -16.77 5.53
N ILE A 331 12.86 -17.58 4.53
CA ILE A 331 12.65 -19.03 4.57
C ILE A 331 13.36 -19.66 5.78
N GLU A 332 14.61 -19.25 6.04
CA GLU A 332 15.38 -19.74 7.18
C GLU A 332 14.83 -19.26 8.53
N ILE A 333 14.37 -18.01 8.63
CA ILE A 333 13.66 -17.49 9.81
C ILE A 333 12.44 -18.36 10.11
N ILE A 334 11.64 -18.70 9.09
CA ILE A 334 10.43 -19.51 9.24
C ILE A 334 10.80 -20.90 9.78
N LYS A 335 11.74 -21.59 9.12
CA LYS A 335 12.22 -22.92 9.53
C LYS A 335 12.81 -22.92 10.94
N TYR A 336 13.50 -21.86 11.33
CA TYR A 336 14.10 -21.73 12.65
C TYR A 336 13.07 -21.41 13.74
N SER A 337 12.05 -20.61 13.41
CA SER A 337 11.13 -20.06 14.42
C SER A 337 10.11 -21.08 14.91
N PHE A 338 9.49 -21.86 14.02
CA PHE A 338 8.48 -22.86 14.40
C PHE A 338 8.95 -23.92 15.40
N PRO A 339 10.11 -24.58 15.24
CA PRO A 339 10.57 -25.58 16.21
C PRO A 339 11.12 -24.96 17.50
N LYS A 340 11.52 -23.69 17.46
CA LYS A 340 12.21 -23.03 18.58
C LYS A 340 11.29 -22.22 19.48
N PHE A 341 10.22 -21.68 18.92
CA PHE A 341 9.28 -20.84 19.63
C PHE A 341 7.90 -21.45 19.55
N ASP A 342 7.16 -21.34 20.66
CA ASP A 342 5.75 -21.74 20.72
C ASP A 342 4.89 -20.69 19.99
N ILE A 343 4.76 -20.85 18.67
CA ILE A 343 4.06 -19.93 17.77
C ILE A 343 3.14 -20.69 16.81
N ASP A 344 1.91 -20.19 16.66
CA ASP A 344 0.91 -20.81 15.78
C ASP A 344 1.10 -20.41 14.31
N TYR A 345 1.64 -19.21 14.08
CA TYR A 345 1.78 -18.66 12.75
C TYR A 345 2.86 -17.57 12.68
N ILE A 346 3.32 -17.30 11.47
CA ILE A 346 4.26 -16.22 11.14
C ILE A 346 3.61 -15.28 10.12
N LEU A 347 3.80 -13.98 10.35
CA LEU A 347 3.38 -12.91 9.44
C LEU A 347 4.62 -12.28 8.80
N PRO A 348 5.02 -12.68 7.58
CA PRO A 348 6.21 -12.14 6.90
C PRO A 348 6.27 -10.61 6.84
N GLY A 349 5.11 -9.92 6.76
CA GLY A 349 5.03 -8.47 6.75
C GLY A 349 5.41 -7.78 8.08
N LYS A 350 5.73 -8.54 9.12
CA LYS A 350 6.34 -8.04 10.37
C LYS A 350 7.85 -7.81 10.25
N PHE A 351 8.51 -8.46 9.27
CA PHE A 351 9.94 -8.30 9.00
C PHE A 351 10.20 -7.16 8.01
N GLN A 352 9.78 -5.94 8.41
CA GLN A 352 9.86 -4.72 7.58
C GLN A 352 10.13 -3.47 8.44
N THR A 353 10.63 -2.41 7.83
CA THR A 353 10.99 -1.15 8.53
C THR A 353 9.85 -0.12 8.59
N ASP A 354 8.66 -0.41 8.04
CA ASP A 354 7.46 0.46 8.04
C ASP A 354 7.13 1.13 9.39
N ASN A 355 7.34 0.41 10.50
CA ASN A 355 7.06 0.93 11.84
C ASN A 355 7.95 2.13 12.19
N LEU A 356 9.16 2.14 11.65
CA LEU A 356 10.17 3.16 11.85
C LEU A 356 9.85 4.40 10.99
N GLU A 357 9.48 4.22 9.70
CA GLU A 357 9.00 5.31 8.84
C GLU A 357 7.75 6.02 9.42
N LYS A 358 6.81 5.25 9.98
CA LYS A 358 5.64 5.79 10.69
C LYS A 358 6.03 6.60 11.91
N ARG A 359 7.06 6.18 12.65
CA ARG A 359 7.59 6.91 13.80
C ARG A 359 8.24 8.23 13.39
N PHE A 360 9.01 8.23 12.31
CA PHE A 360 9.56 9.47 11.72
C PHE A 360 8.48 10.45 11.31
N SER A 361 7.42 9.96 10.67
CA SER A 361 6.25 10.78 10.33
C SER A 361 5.59 11.39 11.57
N ARG A 362 5.54 10.63 12.67
CA ARG A 362 5.02 11.13 13.95
C ARG A 362 5.91 12.22 14.55
N TYR A 363 7.23 12.14 14.45
CA TYR A 363 8.14 13.21 14.88
C TYR A 363 7.91 14.50 14.11
N ARG A 364 7.75 14.41 12.78
CA ARG A 364 7.44 15.56 11.91
C ARG A 364 6.10 16.18 12.29
N ASN A 365 5.05 15.37 12.47
CA ASN A 365 3.71 15.84 12.85
C ASN A 365 3.70 16.53 14.23
N LEU A 366 4.34 15.93 15.23
CA LEU A 366 4.47 16.52 16.58
C LEU A 366 5.30 17.80 16.60
N SER A 367 6.05 18.07 15.53
CA SER A 367 6.86 19.27 15.33
C SER A 367 6.21 20.27 14.37
N GLY A 368 4.86 20.27 14.26
CA GLY A 368 4.11 21.19 13.40
C GLY A 368 4.15 20.83 11.91
N CYS A 369 4.22 19.53 11.59
CA CYS A 369 4.38 19.01 10.23
C CYS A 369 5.64 19.52 9.50
N ASN A 370 6.67 19.91 10.27
CA ASN A 370 7.96 20.31 9.71
C ASN A 370 8.70 19.08 9.14
N TYR A 371 9.05 19.11 7.85
CA TYR A 371 9.81 18.03 7.22
C TYR A 371 11.25 17.94 7.75
N ASN A 372 11.89 19.10 7.97
CA ASN A 372 13.28 19.23 8.42
C ASN A 372 13.34 19.44 9.94
N VAL A 373 13.05 18.38 10.71
CA VAL A 373 13.10 18.40 12.17
C VAL A 373 14.52 18.53 12.71
N SER A 374 14.71 19.16 13.87
CA SER A 374 16.00 19.17 14.59
C SER A 374 16.18 17.93 15.47
N VAL A 375 17.42 17.64 15.88
CA VAL A 375 17.73 16.56 16.83
C VAL A 375 16.90 16.68 18.12
N LYS A 376 16.83 17.89 18.68
CA LYS A 376 16.05 18.16 19.89
C LYS A 376 14.54 17.92 19.68
N GLN A 377 13.98 18.32 18.54
CA GLN A 377 12.57 18.07 18.22
C GLN A 377 12.27 16.57 18.17
N ILE A 378 13.19 15.77 17.63
CA ILE A 378 13.09 14.31 17.64
C ILE A 378 13.09 13.79 19.08
N TYR A 379 14.07 14.19 19.90
CA TYR A 379 14.15 13.74 21.30
C TYR A 379 12.94 14.15 22.15
N GLU A 380 12.49 15.40 22.04
CA GLU A 380 11.30 15.86 22.75
C GLU A 380 10.04 15.13 22.29
N SER A 381 9.91 14.86 20.99
CA SER A 381 8.79 14.08 20.44
C SER A 381 8.82 12.64 20.94
N GLU A 382 9.96 11.98 20.92
CA GLU A 382 10.09 10.59 21.39
C GLU A 382 9.84 10.49 22.90
N LYS A 383 10.35 11.44 23.70
CA LYS A 383 10.04 11.51 25.13
C LYS A 383 8.53 11.64 25.38
N LYS A 384 7.83 12.50 24.64
CA LYS A 384 6.36 12.62 24.72
C LYS A 384 5.67 11.30 24.37
N ILE A 385 6.13 10.61 23.33
CA ILE A 385 5.55 9.34 22.91
C ILE A 385 5.74 8.25 23.98
N ARG A 386 6.94 8.12 24.55
CA ARG A 386 7.21 7.16 25.63
C ARG A 386 6.36 7.44 26.87
N ILE A 387 6.23 8.71 27.27
CA ILE A 387 5.33 9.12 28.36
C ILE A 387 3.87 8.76 28.04
N GLN A 388 3.40 9.04 26.82
CA GLN A 388 2.06 8.66 26.39
C GLN A 388 1.86 7.14 26.43
N ASN A 389 2.85 6.34 26.04
CA ASN A 389 2.77 4.89 26.09
C ASN A 389 2.66 4.39 27.54
N LEU A 390 3.43 4.98 28.48
CA LEU A 390 3.30 4.68 29.92
C LEU A 390 1.91 5.07 30.46
N ILE A 391 1.37 6.21 30.02
CA ILE A 391 0.04 6.67 30.45
C ILE A 391 -1.07 5.81 29.84
N LYS A 392 -0.97 5.38 28.58
CA LYS A 392 -1.99 4.52 27.93
C LYS A 392 -2.12 3.14 28.56
N VAL A 393 -1.11 2.69 29.29
CA VAL A 393 -1.22 1.51 30.16
C VAL A 393 -2.20 1.77 31.33
N GLY A 394 -2.58 3.03 31.58
CA GLY A 394 -3.75 3.46 32.37
C GLY A 394 -4.80 4.20 31.51
N ASN A 395 -5.72 3.43 30.91
CA ASN A 395 -7.03 3.81 30.33
C ASN A 395 -7.26 5.24 29.76
N MET A 396 -7.58 5.32 28.46
CA MET A 396 -8.84 5.94 27.98
C MET A 396 -9.09 5.76 26.46
N ASN A 397 -10.37 5.53 26.12
CA ASN A 397 -10.94 5.37 24.77
C ASN A 397 -11.64 6.64 24.28
N ASP A 398 -11.55 6.83 22.96
CA ASP A 398 -12.50 7.38 21.98
C ASP A 398 -13.11 8.79 22.09
N PHE A 399 -12.99 9.52 20.97
CA PHE A 399 -13.93 10.54 20.53
C PHE A 399 -14.50 10.13 19.15
N LYS A 400 -15.83 10.07 19.04
CA LYS A 400 -16.56 9.94 17.77
C LYS A 400 -17.24 11.26 17.38
N SER A 401 -17.50 11.33 16.08
CA SER A 401 -17.78 12.46 15.19
C SER A 401 -19.18 13.08 15.27
N ILE A 402 -19.26 14.31 14.74
CA ILE A 402 -20.43 15.17 14.49
C ILE A 402 -21.09 14.80 13.15
N ASN A 403 -22.42 14.87 13.05
CA ASN A 403 -23.23 14.68 11.83
C ASN A 403 -23.62 16.04 11.19
N PHE A 404 -23.95 16.03 9.89
CA PHE A 404 -24.35 17.19 9.06
C PHE A 404 -25.87 17.21 8.75
N ASP A 405 -26.42 18.42 8.53
CA ASP A 405 -27.84 18.84 8.58
C ASP A 405 -28.65 18.83 7.26
N GLU A 406 -29.98 19.00 7.38
CA GLU A 406 -31.09 18.86 6.41
C GLU A 406 -31.18 19.87 5.24
N GLN A 407 -30.30 20.88 5.16
CA GLN A 407 -30.34 21.92 4.12
C GLN A 407 -30.00 21.41 2.70
N ASP A 408 -29.35 20.26 2.59
CA ASP A 408 -28.91 19.67 1.32
C ASP A 408 -30.06 19.21 0.40
N HIS A 409 -31.27 18.97 0.92
CA HIS A 409 -32.34 18.32 0.15
C HIS A 409 -33.07 19.22 -0.87
N MET A 410 -33.32 20.50 -0.57
CA MET A 410 -34.06 21.40 -1.50
C MET A 410 -33.22 21.85 -2.71
N ASP A 411 -31.90 21.97 -2.56
CA ASP A 411 -31.01 22.36 -3.65
C ASP A 411 -30.85 21.25 -4.70
N ILE A 412 -31.13 19.98 -4.33
CA ILE A 412 -30.97 18.83 -5.22
C ILE A 412 -32.08 18.78 -6.27
N GLU A 413 -33.35 18.98 -5.90
CA GLU A 413 -34.49 18.88 -6.84
C GLU A 413 -34.43 19.95 -7.94
N ASN A 414 -34.11 21.19 -7.58
CA ASN A 414 -33.93 22.29 -8.54
C ASN A 414 -32.78 22.02 -9.52
N ASN A 415 -31.71 21.37 -9.06
CA ASN A 415 -30.58 21.04 -9.92
C ASN A 415 -30.90 19.93 -10.92
N VAL A 416 -31.79 18.99 -10.60
CA VAL A 416 -32.16 17.90 -11.53
C VAL A 416 -32.98 18.44 -12.71
N ILE A 417 -33.92 19.36 -12.44
CA ILE A 417 -34.76 20.00 -13.47
C ILE A 417 -33.90 20.67 -14.56
N ASP A 418 -32.83 21.35 -14.15
CA ASP A 418 -31.90 22.06 -15.06
C ASP A 418 -31.18 21.14 -16.06
N PHE A 419 -31.06 19.84 -15.77
CA PHE A 419 -30.38 18.85 -16.61
C PHE A 419 -31.31 17.85 -17.27
N SER A 420 -32.62 17.93 -17.02
CA SER A 420 -33.63 17.04 -17.63
C SER A 420 -33.62 17.05 -19.16
N PHE A 421 -33.14 18.13 -19.80
CA PHE A 421 -32.98 18.21 -21.26
C PHE A 421 -32.01 17.16 -21.81
N VAL A 422 -31.01 16.72 -21.03
CA VAL A 422 -30.06 15.67 -21.41
C VAL A 422 -30.78 14.37 -21.72
N LEU A 423 -31.87 14.08 -21.00
CA LEU A 423 -32.66 12.86 -21.19
C LEU A 423 -33.42 12.83 -22.54
N ARG A 424 -33.50 13.98 -23.23
CA ARG A 424 -34.15 14.11 -24.54
C ARG A 424 -33.16 14.01 -25.72
N THR A 425 -31.88 13.76 -25.44
CA THR A 425 -30.83 13.65 -26.46
C THR A 425 -30.52 12.18 -26.77
N ASN A 426 -29.73 11.92 -27.82
CA ASN A 426 -29.27 10.57 -28.17
C ASN A 426 -28.02 10.14 -27.36
N TYR A 427 -28.00 10.43 -26.06
CA TYR A 427 -26.83 10.17 -25.20
C TYR A 427 -26.45 8.67 -25.13
N LEU A 428 -27.40 7.76 -25.38
CA LEU A 428 -27.15 6.31 -25.41
C LEU A 428 -26.38 5.86 -26.67
N GLU A 429 -26.64 6.48 -27.83
CA GLU A 429 -26.04 6.08 -29.11
C GLU A 429 -24.54 6.41 -29.19
N THR A 430 -24.11 7.42 -28.43
CA THR A 430 -22.72 7.90 -28.44
C THR A 430 -21.81 7.18 -27.44
N TYR A 431 -22.38 6.39 -26.52
CA TYR A 431 -21.64 5.78 -25.43
C TYR A 431 -21.04 4.42 -25.82
N SER A 432 -19.71 4.33 -25.75
CA SER A 432 -18.98 3.07 -25.93
C SER A 432 -18.81 2.32 -24.61
N LEU A 433 -19.48 1.19 -24.48
CA LEU A 433 -19.50 0.38 -23.26
C LEU A 433 -18.37 -0.66 -23.24
N ASP A 434 -17.55 -0.63 -22.19
CA ASP A 434 -16.61 -1.72 -21.87
C ASP A 434 -17.30 -2.72 -20.95
N LYS A 435 -17.81 -3.81 -21.53
CA LYS A 435 -18.63 -4.81 -20.81
C LYS A 435 -17.90 -5.42 -19.61
N SER A 436 -16.61 -5.72 -19.76
CA SER A 436 -15.77 -6.24 -18.67
C SER A 436 -15.74 -5.31 -17.45
N VAL A 437 -15.64 -3.99 -17.70
CA VAL A 437 -15.60 -2.97 -16.64
C VAL A 437 -16.98 -2.79 -16.01
N GLN A 438 -18.04 -2.82 -16.82
CA GLN A 438 -19.43 -2.76 -16.34
C GLN A 438 -19.71 -3.91 -15.38
N THR A 439 -19.45 -5.16 -15.78
CA THR A 439 -19.72 -6.33 -14.93
C THR A 439 -19.00 -6.24 -13.60
N TYR A 440 -17.72 -5.82 -13.60
CA TYR A 440 -16.94 -5.66 -12.38
C TYR A 440 -17.46 -4.53 -11.46
N ILE A 441 -17.80 -3.36 -12.02
CA ILE A 441 -18.30 -2.22 -11.22
C ILE A 441 -19.71 -2.49 -10.69
N CYS A 442 -20.58 -3.10 -11.49
CA CYS A 442 -21.92 -3.51 -11.07
C CYS A 442 -21.83 -4.54 -9.95
N GLY A 443 -20.95 -5.53 -10.07
CA GLY A 443 -20.64 -6.49 -9.01
C GLY A 443 -20.15 -5.85 -7.72
N TYR A 444 -19.32 -4.79 -7.81
CA TYR A 444 -18.89 -4.02 -6.64
C TYR A 444 -20.04 -3.25 -5.97
N ALA A 445 -20.94 -2.64 -6.75
CA ALA A 445 -22.13 -1.98 -6.21
C ALA A 445 -23.04 -2.99 -5.52
N ALA A 446 -23.27 -4.16 -6.13
CA ALA A 446 -24.04 -5.25 -5.55
C ALA A 446 -23.44 -5.75 -4.23
N HIS A 447 -22.12 -5.94 -4.17
CA HIS A 447 -21.41 -6.28 -2.94
C HIS A 447 -21.54 -5.21 -1.85
N SER A 448 -21.52 -3.92 -2.25
CA SER A 448 -21.66 -2.81 -1.31
C SER A 448 -23.06 -2.76 -0.68
N ILE A 449 -24.11 -3.09 -1.45
CA ILE A 449 -25.47 -3.25 -0.93
C ILE A 449 -25.57 -4.46 0.01
N GLN A 450 -24.94 -5.59 -0.35
CA GLN A 450 -24.95 -6.81 0.48
C GLN A 450 -24.45 -6.55 1.91
N ASN A 451 -23.43 -5.70 2.05
CA ASN A 451 -22.81 -5.37 3.34
C ASN A 451 -23.40 -4.13 4.01
N ASN A 452 -24.41 -3.50 3.40
CA ASN A 452 -25.02 -2.29 3.94
C ASN A 452 -25.93 -2.64 5.12
N LYS A 453 -25.56 -2.20 6.33
CA LYS A 453 -26.34 -2.44 7.55
C LYS A 453 -27.77 -1.88 7.48
N ASN A 454 -28.02 -0.89 6.62
CA ASN A 454 -29.34 -0.28 6.45
C ASN A 454 -30.28 -1.11 5.56
N ILE A 455 -29.77 -2.12 4.85
CA ILE A 455 -30.55 -3.02 3.99
C ILE A 455 -30.33 -4.45 4.48
N ALA A 456 -31.10 -4.84 5.50
CA ALA A 456 -30.99 -6.15 6.12
C ALA A 456 -31.80 -7.25 5.39
N CYS A 457 -32.91 -6.88 4.73
CA CYS A 457 -33.81 -7.81 4.03
C CYS A 457 -33.11 -8.55 2.89
N GLU A 458 -33.30 -9.87 2.82
CA GLU A 458 -32.68 -10.73 1.80
C GLU A 458 -33.34 -10.58 0.43
N GLU A 459 -34.67 -10.40 0.35
CA GLU A 459 -35.34 -10.09 -0.92
C GLU A 459 -34.77 -8.82 -1.55
N CYS A 460 -34.55 -7.77 -0.75
CA CYS A 460 -33.93 -6.52 -1.21
C CYS A 460 -32.49 -6.71 -1.73
N LYS A 461 -31.75 -7.71 -1.21
CA LYS A 461 -30.41 -8.03 -1.72
C LYS A 461 -30.47 -8.82 -3.03
N GLN A 462 -31.47 -9.69 -3.20
CA GLN A 462 -31.69 -10.46 -4.43
C GLN A 462 -32.05 -9.56 -5.62
N ILE A 463 -32.67 -8.39 -5.40
CA ILE A 463 -32.90 -7.39 -6.46
C ILE A 463 -31.59 -6.98 -7.15
N VAL A 464 -30.46 -6.97 -6.43
CA VAL A 464 -29.18 -6.42 -6.89
C VAL A 464 -28.18 -7.51 -7.29
N ILE A 465 -28.29 -8.72 -6.72
CA ILE A 465 -27.33 -9.81 -6.90
C ILE A 465 -27.96 -10.95 -7.68
N LYS A 466 -27.36 -11.28 -8.82
CA LYS A 466 -27.72 -12.45 -9.65
C LYS A 466 -27.08 -13.72 -9.11
N SER A 467 -25.76 -13.70 -8.91
CA SER A 467 -25.00 -14.83 -8.35
C SER A 467 -23.70 -14.35 -7.71
N LYS A 468 -22.95 -15.26 -7.06
CA LYS A 468 -21.71 -14.94 -6.36
C LYS A 468 -20.67 -16.02 -6.52
N GLY A 469 -19.47 -15.61 -6.92
CA GLY A 469 -18.32 -16.50 -7.05
C GLY A 469 -18.25 -17.29 -8.36
N GLU A 470 -19.19 -17.08 -9.27
CA GLU A 470 -19.22 -17.71 -10.60
C GLU A 470 -18.33 -16.94 -11.60
N SER A 471 -17.98 -17.62 -12.69
CA SER A 471 -17.33 -17.05 -13.88
C SER A 471 -18.38 -16.56 -14.86
N VAL A 472 -18.03 -15.55 -15.66
CA VAL A 472 -18.94 -14.90 -16.64
C VAL A 472 -18.40 -14.93 -18.06
N GLU A 473 -17.42 -15.81 -18.34
CA GLU A 473 -16.74 -15.93 -19.64
C GLU A 473 -16.09 -14.61 -20.11
N ASP A 474 -15.66 -13.78 -19.16
CA ASP A 474 -14.92 -12.53 -19.40
C ASP A 474 -13.53 -12.65 -18.80
N ASP A 475 -12.50 -12.66 -19.63
CA ASP A 475 -11.11 -12.89 -19.22
C ASP A 475 -10.66 -11.96 -18.08
N TYR A 476 -11.10 -10.70 -18.09
CA TYR A 476 -10.75 -9.73 -17.07
C TYR A 476 -11.46 -10.00 -15.73
N PHE A 477 -12.79 -10.20 -15.77
CA PHE A 477 -13.58 -10.47 -14.58
C PHE A 477 -13.20 -11.81 -13.94
N ASP A 478 -13.06 -12.85 -14.77
CA ASP A 478 -12.76 -14.21 -14.32
C ASP A 478 -11.37 -14.30 -13.71
N TYR A 479 -10.40 -13.54 -14.24
CA TYR A 479 -9.10 -13.43 -13.62
C TYR A 479 -9.15 -12.74 -12.24
N MET A 480 -10.00 -11.71 -12.09
CA MET A 480 -10.19 -11.02 -10.82
C MET A 480 -11.03 -11.85 -9.82
N GLN A 481 -11.84 -12.79 -10.31
CA GLN A 481 -12.70 -13.64 -9.52
C GLN A 481 -11.89 -14.66 -8.71
N ARG A 482 -12.20 -14.74 -7.41
CA ARG A 482 -11.62 -15.71 -6.45
C ARG A 482 -12.70 -16.38 -5.61
N GLY A 483 -13.88 -16.56 -6.19
CA GLY A 483 -15.07 -17.11 -5.52
C GLY A 483 -15.78 -16.12 -4.59
N GLY A 484 -15.53 -14.82 -4.73
CA GLY A 484 -16.05 -13.78 -3.81
C GLY A 484 -16.71 -12.59 -4.48
N LEU A 485 -16.45 -12.34 -5.76
CA LEU A 485 -17.09 -11.25 -6.50
C LEU A 485 -18.55 -11.59 -6.74
N CYS A 486 -19.40 -10.58 -6.57
CA CYS A 486 -20.81 -10.66 -6.87
C CYS A 486 -21.02 -10.35 -8.36
N ILE A 487 -21.99 -11.01 -8.97
CA ILE A 487 -22.49 -10.69 -10.30
C ILE A 487 -23.82 -9.99 -10.09
N ALA A 488 -23.95 -8.79 -10.65
CA ALA A 488 -25.16 -8.00 -10.47
C ALA A 488 -26.29 -8.49 -11.38
N THR A 489 -27.51 -8.07 -11.09
CA THR A 489 -28.65 -8.29 -11.99
C THR A 489 -28.59 -7.34 -13.18
N ASP A 490 -29.27 -7.72 -14.26
CA ASP A 490 -29.29 -6.94 -15.51
C ASP A 490 -29.82 -5.51 -15.26
N GLN A 491 -30.74 -5.31 -14.31
CA GLN A 491 -31.24 -3.97 -13.93
C GLN A 491 -30.12 -3.05 -13.43
N ILE A 492 -29.15 -3.58 -12.68
CA ILE A 492 -28.02 -2.81 -12.16
C ILE A 492 -27.06 -2.43 -13.28
N GLU A 493 -26.87 -3.34 -14.24
CA GLU A 493 -26.08 -3.09 -15.45
C GLU A 493 -26.72 -1.98 -16.32
N PHE A 494 -28.05 -1.97 -16.44
CA PHE A 494 -28.79 -0.88 -17.09
C PHE A 494 -28.63 0.46 -16.37
N ILE A 495 -28.76 0.50 -15.04
CA ILE A 495 -28.53 1.73 -14.26
C ILE A 495 -27.13 2.28 -14.51
N TYR A 496 -26.12 1.41 -14.51
CA TYR A 496 -24.75 1.80 -14.81
C TYR A 496 -24.63 2.37 -16.24
N TYR A 497 -25.22 1.69 -17.23
CA TYR A 497 -25.17 2.10 -18.63
C TYR A 497 -25.75 3.50 -18.84
N HIS A 498 -26.97 3.76 -18.37
CA HIS A 498 -27.60 5.08 -18.47
C HIS A 498 -26.78 6.15 -17.73
N LEU A 499 -26.32 5.86 -16.52
CA LEU A 499 -25.54 6.82 -15.72
C LEU A 499 -24.23 7.22 -16.41
N CYS A 500 -23.50 6.25 -16.95
CA CYS A 500 -22.26 6.53 -17.67
C CYS A 500 -22.52 7.27 -18.98
N ALA A 501 -23.54 6.90 -19.74
CA ALA A 501 -23.91 7.58 -20.98
C ALA A 501 -24.32 9.05 -20.74
N ILE A 502 -25.16 9.31 -19.71
CA ILE A 502 -25.53 10.67 -19.29
C ILE A 502 -24.30 11.47 -18.89
N PHE A 503 -23.41 10.88 -18.08
CA PHE A 503 -22.20 11.57 -17.63
C PHE A 503 -21.26 11.89 -18.79
N GLU A 504 -21.08 10.95 -19.73
CA GLU A 504 -20.22 11.14 -20.88
C GLU A 504 -20.75 12.26 -21.79
N TYR A 505 -22.07 12.32 -22.00
CA TYR A 505 -22.70 13.45 -22.68
C TYR A 505 -22.42 14.78 -21.96
N ILE A 506 -22.63 14.84 -20.63
CA ILE A 506 -22.37 16.05 -19.83
C ILE A 506 -20.91 16.52 -19.96
N VAL A 507 -19.96 15.59 -19.99
CA VAL A 507 -18.52 15.89 -20.05
C VAL A 507 -18.07 16.31 -21.45
N ASN A 508 -18.65 15.72 -22.49
CA ASN A 508 -18.27 16.00 -23.88
C ASN A 508 -18.86 17.30 -24.41
N GLU A 509 -20.01 17.75 -23.87
CA GLU A 509 -20.64 19.01 -24.22
C GLU A 509 -20.15 20.18 -23.35
N PRO A 510 -19.36 21.15 -23.88
CA PRO A 510 -18.69 22.18 -23.08
C PRO A 510 -19.64 23.07 -22.26
N GLU A 511 -20.80 23.42 -22.84
CA GLU A 511 -21.80 24.25 -22.15
C GLU A 511 -22.45 23.51 -20.99
N THR A 512 -22.81 22.25 -21.21
CA THR A 512 -23.40 21.37 -20.20
C THR A 512 -22.40 21.12 -19.08
N LEU A 513 -21.13 20.86 -19.40
CA LEU A 513 -20.07 20.71 -18.42
C LEU A 513 -19.89 21.97 -17.56
N SER A 514 -19.87 23.16 -18.18
CA SER A 514 -19.73 24.43 -17.47
C SER A 514 -20.88 24.67 -16.50
N LYS A 515 -22.11 24.35 -16.89
CA LYS A 515 -23.28 24.39 -16.00
C LYS A 515 -23.15 23.37 -14.88
N PHE A 516 -22.74 22.14 -15.20
CA PHE A 516 -22.61 21.05 -14.24
C PHE A 516 -21.63 21.40 -13.13
N LEU A 517 -20.44 21.92 -13.48
CA LEU A 517 -19.39 22.30 -12.53
C LEU A 517 -19.77 23.46 -11.59
N LYS A 518 -20.81 24.23 -11.92
CA LYS A 518 -21.32 25.32 -11.06
C LYS A 518 -22.30 24.81 -10.00
N LYS A 519 -22.79 23.58 -10.12
CA LYS A 519 -23.76 23.01 -9.17
C LYS A 519 -23.07 22.45 -7.92
N GLN A 520 -23.86 22.20 -6.89
CA GLN A 520 -23.44 21.45 -5.71
C GLN A 520 -24.03 20.03 -5.77
N ASN A 521 -23.58 19.13 -4.90
CA ASN A 521 -24.14 17.78 -4.78
C ASN A 521 -24.18 16.98 -6.11
N HIS A 522 -23.15 17.14 -6.96
CA HIS A 522 -22.98 16.46 -8.26
C HIS A 522 -23.26 14.95 -8.23
N LYS A 523 -22.93 14.29 -7.12
CA LYS A 523 -23.17 12.86 -6.90
C LYS A 523 -24.67 12.53 -6.90
N TYR A 524 -25.47 13.30 -6.17
CA TYR A 524 -26.92 13.12 -6.12
C TYR A 524 -27.58 13.56 -7.43
N LEU A 525 -27.14 14.67 -8.00
CA LEU A 525 -27.63 15.15 -9.30
C LEU A 525 -27.52 14.06 -10.38
N LEU A 526 -26.33 13.46 -10.53
CA LEU A 526 -26.10 12.42 -11.53
C LEU A 526 -26.90 11.14 -11.22
N ALA A 527 -27.01 10.75 -9.95
CA ALA A 527 -27.78 9.58 -9.55
C ALA A 527 -29.29 9.76 -9.84
N SER A 528 -29.84 10.94 -9.53
CA SER A 528 -31.25 11.26 -9.79
C SER A 528 -31.55 11.32 -11.30
N LEU A 529 -30.68 11.95 -12.10
CA LEU A 529 -30.84 11.97 -13.57
C LEU A 529 -30.84 10.57 -14.17
N ALA A 530 -29.98 9.67 -13.68
CA ALA A 530 -29.96 8.28 -14.13
C ALA A 530 -31.27 7.56 -13.79
N LEU A 531 -31.85 7.79 -12.62
CA LEU A 531 -33.14 7.20 -12.25
C LEU A 531 -34.31 7.78 -13.05
N GLU A 532 -34.36 9.10 -13.24
CA GLU A 532 -35.38 9.74 -14.08
C GLU A 532 -35.30 9.25 -15.53
N SER A 533 -34.08 9.02 -16.04
CA SER A 533 -33.89 8.42 -17.36
C SER A 533 -34.57 7.07 -17.48
N LEU A 534 -34.48 6.24 -16.43
CA LEU A 534 -35.02 4.88 -16.43
C LEU A 534 -36.53 4.87 -16.21
N GLU A 535 -37.08 5.87 -15.50
CA GLU A 535 -38.54 6.05 -15.39
C GLU A 535 -39.19 6.44 -16.72
N ASN A 536 -38.45 7.15 -17.57
CA ASN A 536 -38.90 7.55 -18.90
C ASN A 536 -38.67 6.46 -19.97
N ASP A 537 -37.77 5.52 -19.72
CA ASP A 537 -37.55 4.37 -20.58
C ASP A 537 -38.57 3.27 -20.26
N ARG A 538 -39.40 2.88 -21.25
CA ARG A 538 -40.55 1.96 -21.01
C ARG A 538 -40.14 0.53 -20.69
N PHE A 539 -38.85 0.23 -20.64
CA PHE A 539 -38.32 -1.10 -20.38
C PHE A 539 -37.68 -1.21 -18.98
N PHE A 540 -38.20 -2.18 -18.23
CA PHE A 540 -37.45 -3.10 -17.35
C PHE A 540 -37.22 -2.83 -15.85
N ILE A 541 -37.56 -1.68 -15.27
CA ILE A 541 -37.33 -1.49 -13.82
C ILE A 541 -38.63 -1.44 -13.02
N ASP A 542 -38.87 -2.50 -12.25
CA ASP A 542 -39.92 -2.52 -11.23
C ASP A 542 -39.48 -1.67 -10.03
N PHE A 543 -40.19 -0.56 -9.80
CA PHE A 543 -40.02 0.32 -8.64
C PHE A 543 -40.91 -0.09 -7.45
N SER A 544 -41.37 -1.35 -7.44
CA SER A 544 -42.19 -1.92 -6.39
C SER A 544 -41.58 -1.75 -4.99
N VAL A 545 -42.48 -1.82 -4.02
CA VAL A 545 -42.13 -1.81 -2.60
C VAL A 545 -41.93 -3.26 -2.16
N CYS A 546 -40.80 -3.53 -1.52
CA CYS A 546 -40.51 -4.85 -0.97
C CYS A 546 -41.63 -5.27 0.00
N PRO A 547 -42.30 -6.41 -0.24
CA PRO A 547 -43.41 -6.87 0.57
C PRO A 547 -43.00 -7.24 1.99
N GLU A 548 -41.75 -7.68 2.22
CA GLU A 548 -41.25 -8.06 3.55
C GLU A 548 -40.89 -6.88 4.45
N CYS A 549 -40.23 -5.85 3.93
CA CYS A 549 -39.65 -4.77 4.75
C CYS A 549 -40.11 -3.36 4.40
N GLY A 550 -41.00 -3.21 3.40
CA GLY A 550 -41.51 -1.91 2.97
C GLY A 550 -40.46 -1.01 2.28
N THR A 551 -39.27 -1.53 1.98
CA THR A 551 -38.23 -0.75 1.28
C THR A 551 -38.57 -0.65 -0.20
N SER A 552 -38.68 0.57 -0.73
CA SER A 552 -38.85 0.80 -2.16
C SER A 552 -37.60 0.41 -2.95
N ALA A 553 -37.78 -0.31 -4.06
CA ALA A 553 -36.70 -0.62 -4.99
C ALA A 553 -36.02 0.66 -5.52
N ARG A 554 -36.76 1.77 -5.67
CA ARG A 554 -36.21 3.10 -6.03
C ARG A 554 -35.11 3.54 -5.06
N LYS A 555 -35.28 3.29 -3.75
CA LYS A 555 -34.28 3.64 -2.73
C LYS A 555 -33.01 2.82 -2.89
N ILE A 556 -33.13 1.54 -3.26
CA ILE A 556 -32.00 0.64 -3.50
C ILE A 556 -31.25 1.09 -4.75
N TYR A 557 -31.97 1.34 -5.85
CA TYR A 557 -31.40 1.84 -7.09
C TYR A 557 -30.72 3.20 -6.93
N LEU A 558 -31.27 4.10 -6.09
CA LEU A 558 -30.62 5.36 -5.75
C LEU A 558 -29.27 5.13 -5.06
N ILE A 559 -29.18 4.22 -4.09
CA ILE A 559 -27.90 3.92 -3.42
C ILE A 559 -26.88 3.36 -4.42
N VAL A 560 -27.31 2.49 -5.33
CA VAL A 560 -26.48 1.95 -6.42
C VAL A 560 -26.00 3.05 -7.35
N ALA A 561 -26.91 3.90 -7.84
CA ALA A 561 -26.58 5.03 -8.70
C ALA A 561 -25.60 5.99 -8.01
N LEU A 562 -25.78 6.25 -6.70
CA LEU A 562 -24.84 7.04 -5.90
C LEU A 562 -23.43 6.43 -5.83
N ILE A 563 -23.30 5.10 -5.78
CA ILE A 563 -22.00 4.42 -5.84
C ILE A 563 -21.36 4.66 -7.22
N PHE A 564 -22.10 4.47 -8.30
CA PHE A 564 -21.61 4.70 -9.65
C PHE A 564 -21.22 6.16 -9.89
N SER A 565 -22.06 7.12 -9.50
CA SER A 565 -21.75 8.55 -9.60
C SER A 565 -20.46 8.89 -8.89
N ASN A 566 -20.22 8.32 -7.70
CA ASN A 566 -18.97 8.55 -6.97
C ASN A 566 -17.74 8.00 -7.72
N ILE A 567 -17.84 6.82 -8.32
CA ILE A 567 -16.75 6.22 -9.10
C ILE A 567 -16.42 7.10 -10.31
N VAL A 568 -17.45 7.48 -11.06
CA VAL A 568 -17.34 8.25 -12.30
C VAL A 568 -16.81 9.67 -12.03
N LEU A 569 -17.37 10.38 -11.04
CA LEU A 569 -16.90 11.71 -10.64
C LEU A 569 -15.46 11.69 -10.14
N HIS A 570 -15.10 10.68 -9.34
CA HIS A 570 -13.73 10.54 -8.86
C HIS A 570 -12.73 10.28 -10.00
N ASN A 571 -13.10 9.48 -11.00
CA ASN A 571 -12.30 9.27 -12.20
C ASN A 571 -12.16 10.55 -13.03
N PHE A 572 -13.26 11.30 -13.20
CA PHE A 572 -13.24 12.61 -13.87
C PHE A 572 -12.29 13.60 -13.18
N CYS A 573 -12.37 13.74 -11.85
CA CYS A 573 -11.45 14.59 -11.09
C CYS A 573 -10.00 14.16 -11.26
N LYS A 574 -9.72 12.85 -11.25
CA LYS A 574 -8.37 12.33 -11.50
C LYS A 574 -7.86 12.70 -12.89
N ASN A 575 -8.67 12.53 -13.93
CA ASN A 575 -8.29 12.85 -15.30
C ASN A 575 -7.98 14.36 -15.44
N LYS A 576 -8.86 15.24 -14.96
CA LYS A 576 -8.62 16.70 -14.99
C LYS A 576 -7.36 17.12 -14.22
N ASN A 577 -7.10 16.50 -13.07
CA ASN A 577 -5.88 16.78 -12.31
C ASN A 577 -4.60 16.36 -13.07
N ASN A 578 -4.67 15.27 -13.85
CA ASN A 578 -3.55 14.84 -14.69
C ASN A 578 -3.30 15.80 -15.87
N ASP A 579 -4.36 16.38 -16.46
CA ASP A 579 -4.22 17.43 -17.50
C ASP A 579 -3.49 18.67 -16.97
N VAL A 580 -3.75 19.03 -15.71
CA VAL A 580 -3.06 20.15 -15.05
C VAL A 580 -1.59 19.81 -14.77
N SER A 581 -1.25 18.57 -14.35
CA SER A 581 0.16 18.20 -14.14
C SER A 581 0.95 18.15 -15.44
N THR A 582 0.36 17.64 -16.52
CA THR A 582 1.01 17.58 -17.84
C THR A 582 1.22 18.97 -18.43
N SER A 583 0.23 19.87 -18.33
CA SER A 583 0.35 21.26 -18.79
C SER A 583 1.39 22.07 -17.99
N LYS A 584 1.49 21.87 -16.66
CA LYS A 584 2.57 22.47 -15.85
C LYS A 584 3.96 21.98 -16.26
N LYS A 585 4.12 20.68 -16.52
CA LYS A 585 5.39 20.12 -17.03
C LYS A 585 5.78 20.74 -18.38
N ARG A 586 4.82 20.92 -19.30
CA ARG A 586 5.05 21.60 -20.60
C ARG A 586 5.47 23.06 -20.43
N LYS A 587 4.80 23.82 -19.55
CA LYS A 587 5.16 25.22 -19.25
C LYS A 587 6.55 25.37 -18.63
N MET A 588 6.97 24.44 -17.77
CA MET A 588 8.32 24.44 -17.20
C MET A 588 9.40 24.15 -18.25
N LEU A 589 9.13 23.26 -19.22
CA LEU A 589 10.06 22.98 -20.32
C LEU A 589 10.23 24.18 -21.28
N THR A 590 9.16 24.94 -21.53
CA THR A 590 9.22 26.17 -22.34
C THR A 590 9.88 27.37 -21.63
N LEU A 591 10.10 27.29 -20.31
CA LEU A 591 10.84 28.30 -19.54
C LEU A 591 12.34 27.95 -19.42
N GLN A 592 12.76 26.79 -19.95
CA GLN A 592 14.15 26.32 -19.96
C GLN A 592 14.80 26.36 -21.35
N ASN A 593 14.05 26.81 -22.36
CA ASN A 593 14.54 27.25 -23.67
C ASN A 593 14.40 28.78 -23.74
#